data_AF-A0A0F9FQ58-F1
#
_entry.id   AF-A0A0F9FQ58-F1
#
_cell.length_a   1.000
_cell.length_b   1.000
_cell.length_c   1.000
_cell.angle_alpha   90.00
_cell.angle_beta   90.00
_cell.angle_gamma   90.00
#
_symmetry.space_group_name_H-M   'P 1'
#
loop_
_entity.id
_entity.type
_entity.pdbx_description
1 polymer ?
#
loop_
_entity_poly.entity_id
_entity_poly.type
_entity_poly.pdbx_seq_one_letter_code
_entity_poly.pdbx_strand_id
1 'polypeptide(L)'
;MSSGHPDREDGSPSWGDDPPHGEFANDPIYQAEKRRIRGERIRRKHIDTDWRSQWTKKGIRRRMTEYRGLTEVLVETGALLETVKENYALHRQKFEEAMDGYKIKVIELLEEHIQRIRDNAPEKVFIQLPMPEDHSKDYERVIEMLKWSGDTHLVLDESEFATYVLDQWGWQEGFSQTYAMYSSSG
;
A
#
# COMPACT_ATOMS: atom_id res chain seq x y z
N MET A 1 57.26 -3.30 -2.12
CA MET A 1 56.23 -4.16 -1.51
C MET A 1 54.88 -3.51 -1.84
N SER A 2 54.42 -3.51 -3.10
CA SER A 2 53.55 -4.52 -3.74
C SER A 2 52.66 -5.32 -2.79
N SER A 3 51.36 -5.02 -2.81
CA SER A 3 50.27 -5.99 -2.71
C SER A 3 49.05 -5.37 -3.40
N GLY A 4 48.90 -5.73 -4.68
CA GLY A 4 47.72 -5.41 -5.47
C GLY A 4 46.56 -6.34 -5.11
N HIS A 5 45.36 -5.78 -5.07
CA HIS A 5 44.11 -6.52 -5.02
C HIS A 5 43.53 -6.50 -6.46
N PRO A 6 43.20 -7.67 -7.07
CA PRO A 6 42.69 -7.70 -8.43
C PRO A 6 41.23 -7.22 -8.48
N ASP A 7 40.99 -6.21 -9.30
CA ASP A 7 39.68 -5.80 -9.77
C ASP A 7 39.00 -6.96 -10.51
N ARG A 8 37.80 -7.31 -10.08
CA ARG A 8 36.91 -8.20 -10.83
C ARG A 8 36.27 -7.38 -11.95
N GLU A 9 36.81 -7.49 -13.15
CA GLU A 9 36.13 -7.10 -14.38
C GLU A 9 34.92 -8.01 -14.59
N ASP A 10 33.73 -7.51 -14.26
CA ASP A 10 32.46 -8.07 -14.73
C ASP A 10 32.26 -7.67 -16.19
N GLY A 11 32.92 -8.40 -17.08
CA GLY A 11 32.77 -8.26 -18.53
C GLY A 11 31.38 -8.62 -19.04
N SER A 12 30.38 -7.81 -18.70
CA SER A 12 29.07 -7.80 -19.34
C SER A 12 29.15 -6.89 -20.56
N PRO A 13 29.07 -7.42 -21.80
CA PRO A 13 29.15 -6.57 -22.99
C PRO A 13 27.95 -5.64 -23.03
N SER A 14 28.22 -4.33 -22.99
CA SER A 14 27.26 -3.27 -23.28
C SER A 14 26.88 -3.33 -24.76
N TRP A 15 25.81 -4.05 -25.09
CA TRP A 15 25.22 -4.04 -26.43
C TRP A 15 24.41 -2.76 -26.59
N GLY A 16 25.03 -1.72 -27.17
CA GLY A 16 24.29 -0.58 -27.72
C GLY A 16 23.33 -1.06 -28.82
N ASP A 17 22.20 -0.37 -28.98
CA ASP A 17 21.11 -0.70 -29.89
C ASP A 17 21.45 -0.62 -31.40
N ASP A 18 22.72 -0.44 -31.75
CA ASP A 18 23.17 -0.36 -33.13
C ASP A 18 23.55 -1.76 -33.68
N PRO A 19 22.89 -2.25 -34.75
CA PRO A 19 23.23 -3.54 -35.32
C PRO A 19 24.64 -3.50 -35.93
N PRO A 20 25.50 -4.49 -35.65
CA PRO A 20 26.83 -4.54 -36.23
C PRO A 20 26.75 -4.73 -37.75
N HIS A 21 27.28 -3.75 -38.50
CA HIS A 21 27.46 -3.84 -39.94
C HIS A 21 28.81 -4.53 -40.25
N GLY A 22 28.78 -5.83 -40.60
CA GLY A 22 29.93 -6.52 -41.19
C GLY A 22 30.26 -7.89 -40.58
N GLU A 23 30.51 -8.87 -41.47
CA GLU A 23 31.02 -10.25 -41.31
C GLU A 23 30.34 -11.24 -40.34
N PHE A 24 29.69 -10.82 -39.26
CA PHE A 24 29.04 -11.73 -38.30
C PHE A 24 27.58 -12.08 -38.66
N ALA A 25 27.06 -11.56 -39.77
CA ALA A 25 25.68 -11.78 -40.19
C ALA A 25 25.35 -13.25 -40.50
N ASN A 26 26.35 -14.09 -40.78
CA ASN A 26 26.17 -15.51 -41.11
C ASN A 26 26.69 -16.46 -40.02
N ASP A 27 27.12 -15.97 -38.85
CA ASP A 27 27.56 -16.82 -37.75
C ASP A 27 26.39 -17.69 -37.23
N PRO A 28 26.53 -19.03 -37.18
CA PRO A 28 25.50 -19.94 -36.68
C PRO A 28 25.04 -19.64 -35.25
N ILE A 29 25.95 -19.17 -34.38
CA ILE A 29 25.67 -18.83 -32.98
C ILE A 29 24.85 -17.53 -32.92
N TYR A 30 25.23 -16.52 -33.71
CA TYR A 30 24.46 -15.27 -33.81
C TYR A 30 23.06 -15.51 -34.39
N GLN A 31 22.94 -16.40 -35.39
CA GLN A 31 21.66 -16.78 -35.97
C GLN A 31 20.81 -17.62 -35.02
N ALA A 32 21.41 -18.47 -34.19
CA ALA A 32 20.71 -19.21 -33.14
C ALA A 32 20.18 -18.27 -32.04
N GLU A 33 20.99 -17.30 -31.60
CA GLU A 33 20.59 -16.32 -30.57
C GLU A 33 19.54 -15.34 -31.09
N LYS A 34 19.63 -14.87 -32.35
CA LYS A 34 18.55 -14.11 -33.01
C LYS A 34 17.25 -14.90 -33.09
N ARG A 35 17.30 -16.20 -33.35
CA ARG A 35 16.12 -17.08 -33.36
C ARG A 35 15.56 -17.29 -31.95
N ARG A 36 16.41 -17.39 -30.93
CA ARG A 36 16.00 -17.47 -29.51
C ARG A 36 15.29 -16.20 -29.05
N ILE A 37 15.91 -15.03 -29.28
CA ILE A 37 15.34 -13.72 -28.93
C ILE A 37 14.05 -13.45 -29.72
N ARG A 38 14.01 -13.76 -31.02
CA ARG A 38 12.79 -13.63 -31.84
C ARG A 38 11.69 -14.61 -31.39
N GLY A 39 12.05 -15.83 -30.96
CA GLY A 39 11.12 -16.82 -30.40
C GLY A 39 10.57 -16.44 -29.02
N GLU A 40 11.39 -15.85 -28.15
CA GLU A 40 10.96 -15.31 -26.84
C GLU A 40 10.09 -14.06 -27.00
N ARG A 41 10.34 -13.22 -28.01
CA ARG A 41 9.46 -12.08 -28.36
C ARG A 41 8.12 -12.52 -28.93
N ILE A 42 8.02 -13.72 -29.51
CA ILE A 42 6.76 -14.31 -29.98
C ILE A 42 5.99 -14.99 -28.82
N ARG A 43 6.69 -15.58 -27.84
CA ARG A 43 6.05 -16.15 -26.63
C ARG A 43 5.57 -15.10 -25.62
N ARG A 44 6.22 -13.92 -25.52
CA ARG A 44 5.73 -12.80 -24.70
C ARG A 44 4.62 -11.97 -25.34
N LYS A 45 4.31 -12.18 -26.63
CA LYS A 45 3.19 -11.52 -27.33
C LYS A 45 1.90 -12.34 -27.35
N HIS A 46 1.82 -13.42 -26.55
CA HIS A 46 0.68 -14.34 -26.56
C HIS A 46 0.10 -14.65 -25.17
N ILE A 47 0.39 -13.80 -24.17
CA ILE A 47 -0.27 -13.84 -22.85
C ILE A 47 -1.03 -12.53 -22.56
N ASP A 48 -1.08 -11.58 -23.49
CA ASP A 48 -1.60 -10.23 -23.22
C ASP A 48 -2.64 -9.71 -24.24
N THR A 49 -3.53 -10.58 -24.72
CA THR A 49 -4.60 -10.15 -25.64
C THR A 49 -5.95 -10.83 -25.43
N ASP A 50 -6.22 -11.43 -24.27
CA ASP A 50 -7.53 -12.05 -24.03
C ASP A 50 -8.10 -11.93 -22.60
N TRP A 51 -7.89 -10.78 -21.94
CA TRP A 51 -8.87 -10.32 -20.93
C TRP A 51 -9.88 -9.36 -21.56
N ARG A 52 -9.46 -8.51 -22.51
CA ARG A 52 -10.33 -7.58 -23.25
C ARG A 52 -11.29 -8.24 -24.24
N SER A 53 -11.08 -9.49 -24.65
CA SER A 53 -11.98 -10.17 -25.60
C SER A 53 -13.19 -10.84 -24.94
N GLN A 54 -13.24 -10.91 -23.60
CA GLN A 54 -14.50 -11.11 -22.88
C GLN A 54 -15.31 -9.80 -22.75
N TRP A 55 -14.65 -8.65 -22.93
CA TRP A 55 -15.28 -7.33 -23.04
C TRP A 55 -15.46 -6.93 -24.52
N THR A 56 -16.09 -7.82 -25.31
CA THR A 56 -16.44 -7.47 -26.69
C THR A 56 -17.28 -6.19 -26.73
N LYS A 57 -17.05 -5.36 -27.75
CA LYS A 57 -17.72 -4.07 -28.04
C LYS A 57 -19.26 -4.13 -28.13
N LYS A 58 -19.86 -5.30 -27.92
CA LYS A 58 -21.31 -5.54 -27.78
C LYS A 58 -21.80 -5.52 -26.33
N GLY A 59 -20.93 -5.75 -25.34
CA GLY A 59 -21.23 -5.66 -23.90
C GLY A 59 -21.12 -4.24 -23.33
N ILE A 60 -20.25 -3.40 -23.90
CA ILE A 60 -20.07 -1.99 -23.47
C ILE A 60 -21.20 -1.09 -24.00
N ARG A 61 -21.93 -1.50 -25.05
CA ARG A 61 -23.08 -0.74 -25.59
C ARG A 61 -24.43 -1.05 -24.94
N ARG A 62 -24.46 -1.82 -23.83
CA ARG A 62 -25.68 -2.13 -23.09
C ARG A 62 -25.50 -2.00 -21.57
N ARG A 63 -24.96 -0.85 -21.13
CA ARG A 63 -25.18 -0.31 -19.78
C ARG A 63 -25.08 1.23 -19.75
N MET A 64 -25.51 1.88 -20.84
CA MET A 64 -26.00 3.25 -20.80
C MET A 64 -27.52 3.17 -20.66
N THR A 65 -27.99 2.94 -19.44
CA THR A 65 -29.39 3.14 -19.08
C THR A 65 -29.39 3.55 -17.61
N GLU A 66 -29.71 4.82 -17.38
CA GLU A 66 -29.96 5.45 -16.08
C GLU A 66 -28.74 5.62 -15.14
N TYR A 67 -28.13 6.81 -15.18
CA TYR A 67 -27.35 7.34 -14.05
C TYR A 67 -28.29 7.62 -12.87
N ARG A 68 -28.72 6.57 -12.16
CA ARG A 68 -29.20 6.65 -10.78
C ARG A 68 -28.12 6.00 -9.91
N GLY A 69 -27.23 6.83 -9.36
CA GLY A 69 -26.19 6.44 -8.40
C GLY A 69 -24.88 5.97 -9.04
N LEU A 70 -23.75 6.57 -8.65
CA LEU A 70 -22.42 6.00 -8.84
C LEU A 70 -22.26 4.87 -7.81
N THR A 71 -22.61 3.64 -8.18
CA THR A 71 -22.54 2.49 -7.26
C THR A 71 -21.17 1.82 -7.26
N GLU A 72 -20.43 1.95 -8.35
CA GLU A 72 -19.14 1.29 -8.56
C GLU A 72 -18.18 2.24 -9.30
N VAL A 73 -16.89 2.10 -9.03
CA VAL A 73 -15.83 2.88 -9.68
C VAL A 73 -14.63 1.97 -10.02
N LEU A 74 -14.09 2.16 -11.22
CA LEU A 74 -12.87 1.48 -11.65
C LEU A 74 -11.66 2.31 -11.22
N VAL A 75 -10.76 1.72 -10.44
CA VAL A 75 -9.53 2.35 -9.94
C VAL A 75 -8.30 1.56 -10.37
N GLU A 76 -7.16 2.23 -10.50
CA GLU A 76 -5.88 1.58 -10.74
C GLU A 76 -5.37 0.94 -9.44
N THR A 77 -5.00 -0.34 -9.48
CA THR A 77 -4.55 -1.09 -8.29
C THR A 77 -3.29 -0.49 -7.67
N GLY A 78 -2.35 -0.01 -8.51
CA GLY A 78 -1.11 0.61 -8.04
C GLY A 78 -1.38 1.91 -7.28
N ALA A 79 -2.22 2.79 -7.82
CA ALA A 79 -2.63 4.02 -7.15
C ALA A 79 -3.37 3.74 -5.83
N LEU A 80 -4.31 2.78 -5.84
CA LEU A 80 -5.03 2.38 -4.63
C LEU A 80 -4.08 1.87 -3.53
N LEU A 81 -3.09 1.05 -3.89
CA LEU A 81 -2.11 0.52 -2.95
C LEU A 81 -1.30 1.65 -2.29
N GLU A 82 -0.84 2.63 -3.05
CA GLU A 82 -0.10 3.77 -2.50
C GLU A 82 -0.99 4.64 -1.61
N THR A 83 -2.23 4.92 -2.01
CA THR A 83 -3.20 5.63 -1.16
C THR A 83 -3.43 4.93 0.18
N VAL A 84 -3.64 3.61 0.18
CA VAL A 84 -3.84 2.85 1.43
C VAL A 84 -2.58 2.86 2.31
N LYS A 85 -1.37 2.84 1.73
CA LYS A 85 -0.11 2.98 2.48
C LYS A 85 0.05 4.36 3.10
N GLU A 86 -0.30 5.42 2.38
CA GLU A 86 -0.27 6.80 2.90
C GLU A 86 -1.24 6.95 4.08
N ASN A 87 -2.47 6.43 3.92
CA ASN A 87 -3.48 6.41 4.97
C ASN A 87 -3.00 5.60 6.20
N TYR A 88 -2.38 4.44 5.97
CA TYR A 88 -1.78 3.63 7.02
C TYR A 88 -0.71 4.41 7.81
N ALA A 89 0.22 5.07 7.11
CA ALA A 89 1.28 5.85 7.74
C ALA A 89 0.71 7.00 8.59
N LEU A 90 -0.32 7.69 8.07
CA LEU A 90 -1.01 8.76 8.80
C LEU A 90 -1.74 8.23 10.06
N HIS A 91 -2.42 7.09 9.95
CA HIS A 91 -3.05 6.43 11.09
C HIS A 91 -2.03 6.05 12.17
N ARG A 92 -0.90 5.44 11.79
CA ARG A 92 0.18 5.09 12.72
C ARG A 92 0.70 6.31 13.47
N GLN A 93 0.97 7.40 12.76
CA GLN A 93 1.43 8.64 13.36
C GLN A 93 0.44 9.16 14.39
N LYS A 94 -0.85 9.27 14.04
CA LYS A 94 -1.90 9.74 14.94
C LYS A 94 -2.09 8.82 16.15
N PHE A 95 -2.01 7.50 15.93
CA PHE A 95 -2.12 6.52 17.00
C PHE A 95 -0.99 6.65 18.00
N GLU A 96 0.25 6.80 17.53
CA GLU A 96 1.43 6.97 18.40
C GLU A 96 1.33 8.26 19.22
N GLU A 97 0.94 9.36 18.59
CA GLU A 97 0.68 10.65 19.25
C GLU A 97 -0.41 10.52 20.34
N ALA A 98 -1.56 9.92 20.00
CA ALA A 98 -2.63 9.70 20.98
C ALA A 98 -2.21 8.77 22.12
N MET A 99 -1.41 7.75 21.83
CA MET A 99 -0.92 6.80 22.84
C MET A 99 0.04 7.48 23.82
N ASP A 100 0.86 8.42 23.34
CA ASP A 100 1.73 9.21 24.21
C ASP A 100 0.93 10.19 25.08
N GLY A 101 -0.06 10.89 24.51
CA GLY A 101 -0.97 11.73 25.29
C GLY A 101 -1.79 10.94 26.32
N TYR A 102 -2.22 9.72 25.98
CA TYR A 102 -2.88 8.81 26.92
C TYR A 102 -1.99 8.46 28.12
N LYS A 103 -0.71 8.12 27.88
CA LYS A 103 0.24 7.82 28.96
C LYS A 103 0.43 9.01 29.89
N ILE A 104 0.55 10.23 29.34
CA ILE A 104 0.67 11.46 30.13
C ILE A 104 -0.55 11.62 31.03
N LYS A 105 -1.77 11.51 30.47
CA LYS A 105 -3.02 11.64 31.25
C LYS A 105 -3.18 10.57 32.32
N VAL A 106 -2.77 9.33 32.03
CA VAL A 106 -2.75 8.26 33.03
C VAL A 106 -1.80 8.58 34.18
N ILE A 107 -0.60 9.10 33.87
CA ILE A 107 0.38 9.50 34.90
C ILE A 107 -0.18 10.63 35.76
N GLU A 108 -0.71 11.71 35.14
CA GLU A 108 -1.32 12.84 35.85
C GLU A 108 -2.42 12.38 36.82
N LEU A 109 -3.33 11.52 36.34
CA LEU A 109 -4.43 10.99 37.14
C LEU A 109 -3.90 10.14 38.32
N LEU A 110 -2.90 9.29 38.06
CA LEU A 110 -2.28 8.47 39.11
C LEU A 110 -1.55 9.32 40.15
N GLU A 111 -0.85 10.37 39.73
CA GLU A 111 -0.18 11.32 40.64
C GLU A 111 -1.19 12.04 41.54
N GLU A 112 -2.34 12.45 41.00
CA GLU A 112 -3.43 13.03 41.79
C GLU A 112 -3.94 12.05 42.86
N HIS A 113 -4.21 10.80 42.49
CA HIS A 113 -4.64 9.77 43.44
C HIS A 113 -3.58 9.50 44.51
N ILE A 114 -2.30 9.41 44.12
CA ILE A 114 -1.19 9.24 45.06
C ILE A 114 -1.15 10.40 46.06
N GLN A 115 -1.33 11.63 45.59
CA GLN A 115 -1.33 12.81 46.45
C GLN A 115 -2.49 12.77 47.45
N ARG A 116 -3.71 12.44 46.99
CA ARG A 116 -4.89 12.29 47.87
C ARG A 116 -4.70 11.24 48.96
N ILE A 117 -4.07 10.11 48.63
CA ILE A 117 -3.75 9.06 49.60
C ILE A 117 -2.72 9.56 50.63
N ARG A 118 -1.69 10.30 50.18
CA ARG A 118 -0.70 10.92 51.10
C ARG A 118 -1.34 11.92 52.06
N ASP A 119 -2.39 12.59 51.62
CA ASP A 119 -3.17 13.52 52.43
C ASP A 119 -4.18 12.81 53.36
N ASN A 120 -4.07 11.48 53.51
CA ASN A 120 -4.95 10.60 54.29
C ASN A 120 -6.44 10.65 53.86
N ALA A 121 -6.73 11.03 52.61
CA ALA A 121 -8.08 10.93 52.08
C ALA A 121 -8.41 9.47 51.74
N PRO A 122 -9.58 8.94 52.15
CA PRO A 122 -10.02 7.62 51.74
C PRO A 122 -10.32 7.63 50.23
N GLU A 123 -9.48 6.95 49.45
CA GLU A 123 -9.54 6.99 47.98
C GLU A 123 -9.72 5.59 47.40
N LYS A 124 -10.59 5.47 46.38
CA LYS A 124 -10.64 4.30 45.51
C LYS A 124 -10.15 4.70 44.13
N VAL A 125 -9.07 4.08 43.68
CA VAL A 125 -8.45 4.41 42.39
C VAL A 125 -9.13 3.62 41.28
N PHE A 126 -9.72 4.33 40.32
CA PHE A 126 -10.26 3.77 39.09
C PHE A 126 -9.80 4.62 37.91
N ILE A 127 -9.13 4.02 36.95
CA ILE A 127 -8.72 4.71 35.73
C ILE A 127 -9.81 4.49 34.68
N GLN A 128 -10.52 5.56 34.34
CA GLN A 128 -11.57 5.56 33.31
C GLN A 128 -11.18 6.49 32.16
N LEU A 129 -10.10 6.13 31.47
CA LEU A 129 -9.63 6.84 30.28
C LEU A 129 -9.80 5.92 29.07
N PRO A 130 -10.44 6.38 27.97
CA PRO A 130 -10.57 5.57 26.76
C PRO A 130 -9.19 5.35 26.15
N MET A 131 -8.81 4.10 25.94
CA MET A 131 -7.52 3.76 25.35
C MET A 131 -7.60 3.89 23.82
N PRO A 132 -6.64 4.57 23.16
CA PRO A 132 -6.58 4.59 21.69
C PRO A 132 -6.46 3.17 21.13
N GLU A 133 -7.30 2.85 20.13
CA GLU A 133 -7.30 1.55 19.46
C GLU A 133 -6.35 1.53 18.26
N ASP A 134 -5.65 0.41 18.07
CA ASP A 134 -4.72 0.22 16.96
C ASP A 134 -5.36 -0.60 15.82
N HIS A 135 -5.70 0.09 14.73
CA HIS A 135 -6.25 -0.50 13.51
C HIS A 135 -5.22 -0.78 12.40
N SER A 136 -3.92 -0.81 12.71
CA SER A 136 -2.85 -1.10 11.75
C SER A 136 -3.10 -2.38 10.94
N LYS A 137 -3.63 -3.42 11.60
CA LYS A 137 -3.93 -4.72 10.98
C LYS A 137 -4.99 -4.64 9.88
N ASP A 138 -5.92 -3.69 9.95
CA ASP A 138 -6.95 -3.51 8.93
C ASP A 138 -6.32 -3.00 7.63
N TYR A 139 -5.40 -2.04 7.73
CA TYR A 139 -4.63 -1.55 6.58
C TYR A 139 -3.67 -2.62 6.04
N GLU A 140 -2.91 -3.29 6.91
CA GLU A 140 -1.97 -4.34 6.51
C GLU A 140 -2.66 -5.44 5.70
N ARG A 141 -3.85 -5.86 6.13
CA ARG A 141 -4.67 -6.84 5.40
C ARG A 141 -5.02 -6.38 3.99
N VAL A 142 -5.48 -5.14 3.81
CA VAL A 142 -5.83 -4.58 2.49
C VAL A 142 -4.59 -4.42 1.62
N ILE A 143 -3.49 -3.91 2.19
CA ILE A 143 -2.21 -3.76 1.51
C ILE A 143 -1.71 -5.10 0.98
N GLU A 144 -1.77 -6.16 1.79
CA GLU A 144 -1.38 -7.50 1.35
C GLU A 144 -2.32 -8.01 0.25
N MET A 145 -3.64 -7.86 0.39
CA MET A 145 -4.58 -8.22 -0.67
C MET A 145 -4.27 -7.52 -2.00
N LEU A 146 -3.96 -6.22 -1.96
CA LEU A 146 -3.62 -5.43 -3.15
C LEU A 146 -2.27 -5.84 -3.76
N LYS A 147 -1.26 -6.18 -2.96
CA LYS A 147 0.03 -6.68 -3.46
C LYS A 147 -0.09 -8.02 -4.19
N TRP A 148 -0.98 -8.88 -3.73
CA TRP A 148 -1.24 -10.19 -4.34
C TRP A 148 -2.23 -10.12 -5.50
N SER A 149 -2.92 -8.99 -5.67
CA SER A 149 -3.77 -8.77 -6.84
C SER A 149 -2.93 -8.73 -8.11
N GLY A 150 -3.19 -9.65 -9.04
CA GLY A 150 -2.58 -9.64 -10.37
C GLY A 150 -3.22 -8.64 -11.33
N ASP A 151 -4.32 -8.01 -10.93
CA ASP A 151 -5.11 -7.12 -11.77
C ASP A 151 -4.57 -5.69 -11.74
N THR A 152 -4.50 -5.05 -12.92
CA THR A 152 -4.07 -3.65 -13.05
C THR A 152 -5.14 -2.65 -12.59
N HIS A 153 -6.40 -3.07 -12.62
CA HIS A 153 -7.54 -2.26 -12.21
C HIS A 153 -8.49 -3.09 -11.37
N LEU A 154 -9.10 -2.45 -10.37
CA LEU A 154 -10.12 -3.04 -9.51
C LEU A 154 -11.40 -2.22 -9.62
N VAL A 155 -12.54 -2.90 -9.53
CA VAL A 155 -13.84 -2.24 -9.36
C VAL A 155 -14.11 -2.20 -7.87
N LEU A 156 -14.26 -1.00 -7.32
CA LEU A 156 -14.68 -0.80 -5.94
C LEU A 156 -16.15 -0.42 -5.91
N ASP A 157 -16.88 -0.93 -4.94
CA ASP A 157 -18.18 -0.38 -4.59
C ASP A 157 -18.06 0.94 -3.79
N GLU A 158 -19.19 1.58 -3.51
CA GLU A 158 -19.25 2.83 -2.75
C GLU A 158 -18.58 2.72 -1.36
N SER A 159 -18.77 1.60 -0.66
CA SER A 159 -18.26 1.37 0.69
C SER A 159 -16.75 1.11 0.71
N GLU A 160 -16.26 0.34 -0.26
CA GLU A 160 -14.84 0.09 -0.47
C GLU A 160 -14.11 1.37 -0.88
N PHE A 161 -14.72 2.18 -1.74
CA PHE A 161 -14.16 3.47 -2.13
C PHE A 161 -14.07 4.42 -0.93
N ALA A 162 -15.14 4.53 -0.14
CA ALA A 162 -15.12 5.33 1.08
C ALA A 162 -14.02 4.86 2.04
N THR A 163 -13.87 3.56 2.24
CA THR A 163 -12.88 2.99 3.18
C THR A 163 -11.45 3.14 2.67
N TYR A 164 -11.15 2.68 1.44
CA TYR A 164 -9.77 2.54 0.97
C TYR A 164 -9.22 3.80 0.32
N VAL A 165 -10.09 4.63 -0.27
CA VAL A 165 -9.69 5.87 -0.96
C VAL A 165 -9.90 7.09 -0.07
N LEU A 166 -11.06 7.20 0.59
CA LEU A 166 -11.38 8.34 1.45
C LEU A 166 -10.97 8.15 2.92
N ASP A 167 -10.39 7.00 3.26
CA ASP A 167 -10.00 6.62 4.62
C ASP A 167 -11.18 6.60 5.62
N GLN A 168 -12.41 6.39 5.17
CA GLN A 168 -13.62 6.41 6.00
C GLN A 168 -13.95 5.04 6.57
N TRP A 169 -13.16 4.62 7.56
CA TRP A 169 -13.39 3.35 8.25
C TRP A 169 -14.53 3.45 9.27
N GLY A 170 -15.25 2.35 9.49
CA GLY A 170 -16.31 2.29 10.50
C GLY A 170 -15.83 2.59 11.93
N TRP A 171 -14.55 2.38 12.23
CA TRP A 171 -13.92 2.70 13.52
C TRP A 171 -13.36 4.12 13.61
N GLN A 172 -13.29 4.86 12.49
CA GLN A 172 -12.58 6.14 12.42
C GLN A 172 -13.20 7.22 13.32
N GLU A 173 -14.52 7.21 13.50
CA GLU A 173 -15.20 8.16 14.39
C GLU A 173 -14.77 7.97 15.85
N GLY A 174 -14.78 6.72 16.34
CA GLY A 174 -14.35 6.39 17.70
C GLY A 174 -12.87 6.69 17.95
N PHE A 175 -12.02 6.38 16.96
CA PHE A 175 -10.61 6.74 17.00
C PHE A 175 -10.42 8.26 17.03
N SER A 176 -11.15 9.02 16.19
CA SER A 176 -11.02 10.48 16.11
C SER A 176 -11.44 11.17 17.41
N GLN A 177 -12.48 10.67 18.09
CA GLN A 177 -12.87 11.16 19.42
C GLN A 177 -11.78 10.91 20.45
N THR A 178 -11.20 9.71 20.46
CA THR A 178 -10.12 9.35 21.38
C THR A 178 -8.83 10.12 21.10
N TYR A 179 -8.48 10.30 19.82
CA TYR A 179 -7.32 11.08 19.39
C TYR A 179 -7.44 12.55 19.86
N ALA A 180 -8.61 13.18 19.68
CA ALA A 180 -8.83 14.56 20.10
C ALA A 180 -8.71 14.77 21.63
N MET A 181 -8.95 13.74 22.44
CA MET A 181 -8.75 13.82 23.90
C MET A 181 -7.26 13.90 24.30
N TYR A 182 -6.37 13.38 23.45
CA TYR A 182 -4.95 13.21 23.77
C TYR A 182 -4.02 14.10 22.94
N SER A 183 -4.41 14.50 21.74
CA SER A 183 -3.61 15.34 20.83
C SER A 183 -3.40 16.76 21.36
N SER A 184 -4.20 17.25 22.31
CA SER A 184 -4.04 18.57 22.93
C SER A 184 -3.08 18.60 24.11
N SER A 185 -2.48 17.47 24.49
CA SER A 185 -1.63 17.34 25.69
C SER A 185 -0.12 17.47 25.39
N GLY A 186 0.25 17.90 24.18
CA GLY A 186 1.62 18.17 23.74
C GLY A 186 1.92 19.64 23.55
#